data_AF-A0A1C5ESX0-F1
#
_entry.id   AF-A0A1C5ESX0-F1
#
_cell.length_a   1.000
_cell.length_b   1.000
_cell.length_c   1.000
_cell.angle_alpha   90.00
_cell.angle_beta   90.00
_cell.angle_gamma   90.00
#
_symmetry.space_group_name_H-M   'P 1'
#
loop_
_entity.id
_entity.type
_entity.pdbx_description
1 polymer ?
#
loop_
_entity_poly.entity_id
_entity_poly.type
_entity_poly.pdbx_seq_one_letter_code
_entity_poly.pdbx_strand_id
1 'polypeptide(L)' 'MAVVGPGDDPATRALHRAALLATAPGAVVAVGEPGSGEVPLLQDRPLLEGRPAAYVCRGFTCDAPTADVEALTAKLGG' A
#
# COMPACT_ATOMS: atom_id res chain seq x y z
N MET A 1 -0.25 -6.92 1.80
CA MET A 1 0.17 -5.63 1.20
C MET A 1 -0.31 -4.48 2.09
N ALA A 2 0.26 -3.29 1.95
CA ALA A 2 -0.08 -2.14 2.79
C ALA A 2 -0.13 -0.85 1.97
N VAL A 3 -1.03 0.06 2.31
CA VAL A 3 -1.08 1.43 1.80
C VAL A 3 -0.93 2.37 2.99
N VAL A 4 0.08 3.22 2.97
CA VAL A 4 0.37 4.19 4.02
C VAL A 4 0.07 5.57 3.50
N GLY A 5 -0.75 6.33 4.23
CA GLY A 5 -1.08 7.70 3.89
C GLY A 5 -2.28 8.22 4.69
N PRO A 6 -2.52 9.54 4.71
CA PRO A 6 -3.69 10.12 5.37
C PRO A 6 -4.98 9.55 4.74
N GLY A 7 -5.97 9.19 5.56
CA GLY A 7 -7.21 8.57 5.08
C GLY A 7 -8.10 9.52 4.27
N ASP A 8 -7.98 10.82 4.51
CA ASP A 8 -8.66 11.86 3.76
C ASP A 8 -7.96 12.22 2.44
N ASP A 9 -6.69 11.84 2.26
CA ASP A 9 -5.92 12.09 1.03
C ASP A 9 -6.48 11.29 -0.17
N PRO A 10 -6.87 11.95 -1.27
CA PRO A 10 -7.38 11.28 -2.46
C PRO A 10 -6.39 10.29 -3.09
N ALA A 11 -5.07 10.51 -2.96
CA ALA A 11 -4.05 9.59 -3.45
C ALA A 11 -4.01 8.29 -2.63
N THR A 12 -4.13 8.36 -1.30
CA THR A 12 -4.28 7.17 -0.44
C THR A 12 -5.50 6.36 -0.85
N ARG A 13 -6.63 7.02 -1.11
CA ARG A 13 -7.87 6.35 -1.55
C ARG A 13 -7.72 5.71 -2.93
N ALA A 14 -7.01 6.36 -3.85
CA ALA A 14 -6.75 5.80 -5.18
C ALA A 14 -5.90 4.53 -5.12
N LEU A 15 -4.82 4.54 -4.33
CA LEU A 15 -3.96 3.37 -4.09
C LEU A 15 -4.74 2.23 -3.40
N HIS A 16 -5.55 2.55 -2.39
CA HIS A 16 -6.39 1.57 -1.71
C HIS A 16 -7.43 0.94 -2.66
N ARG A 17 -8.07 1.75 -3.51
CA ARG A 17 -9.03 1.24 -4.49
C ARG A 17 -8.37 0.33 -5.52
N ALA A 18 -7.20 0.72 -6.04
CA ALA A 18 -6.44 -0.10 -6.98
C ALA A 18 -6.03 -1.44 -6.37
N ALA A 19 -5.61 -1.44 -5.11
CA ALA A 19 -5.30 -2.63 -4.34
C ALA A 19 -6.49 -3.61 -4.23
N LEU A 20 -7.69 -3.09 -3.93
CA LEU A 20 -8.90 -3.91 -3.80
C LEU A 20 -9.40 -4.47 -5.14
N LEU A 21 -9.17 -3.75 -6.24
CA LEU A 21 -9.57 -4.17 -7.58
C LEU A 21 -8.58 -5.13 -8.25
N ALA A 22 -7.39 -5.29 -7.68
CA ALA A 22 -6.39 -6.18 -8.23
C ALA A 22 -6.80 -7.64 -8.08
N THR A 23 -6.46 -8.45 -9.08
CA THR A 23 -6.77 -9.88 -9.16
C THR A 23 -5.82 -10.73 -8.33
N ALA A 24 -5.49 -10.29 -7.11
CA ALA A 24 -4.61 -10.99 -6.18
C ALA A 24 -5.45 -11.70 -5.09
N PRO A 25 -5.92 -12.93 -5.33
CA PRO A 25 -6.70 -13.67 -4.34
C PRO A 25 -5.88 -13.87 -3.06
N GLY A 26 -6.42 -13.42 -1.92
CA GLY A 26 -5.78 -13.50 -0.60
C GLY A 26 -4.92 -12.30 -0.20
N ALA A 27 -4.86 -11.24 -1.02
CA ALA A 27 -4.14 -10.02 -0.66
C ALA A 27 -4.90 -9.23 0.43
N VAL A 28 -4.38 -9.25 1.66
CA VAL A 28 -4.83 -8.34 2.73
C VAL A 28 -4.23 -6.96 2.47
N VAL A 29 -5.08 -5.93 2.41
CA VAL A 29 -4.69 -4.52 2.29
C VAL A 29 -4.85 -3.85 3.65
N ALA A 30 -3.73 -3.56 4.31
CA ALA A 30 -3.74 -2.69 5.48
C ALA A 30 -3.67 -1.23 5.01
N VAL A 31 -4.55 -0.37 5.52
CA VAL A 31 -4.50 1.08 5.28
C VAL A 31 -4.34 1.78 6.62
N GLY A 32 -3.40 2.70 6.73
CA GLY A 32 -3.25 3.48 7.95
C GLY A 32 -2.28 4.64 7.77
N GLU A 33 -2.31 5.52 8.76
CA GLU A 33 -1.41 6.68 8.80
C GLU A 33 0.04 6.23 9.11
N PRO A 34 1.04 7.01 8.65
CA PRO A 34 2.44 6.72 8.94
C PRO A 34 2.67 6.61 10.45
N GLY A 35 3.22 5.48 10.91
CA GLY A 35 3.51 5.25 12.33
C GLY A 35 2.29 4.96 13.21
N SER A 36 1.09 4.79 12.64
CA SER A 36 -0.07 4.34 13.40
C SER A 36 0.20 2.95 14.01
N GLY A 37 0.22 2.91 15.35
CA GLY A 37 0.43 1.69 16.16
C GLY A 37 -0.67 0.64 16.01
N GLU A 38 -1.78 1.00 15.38
CA GLU A 38 -2.98 0.16 15.25
C GLU A 38 -2.77 -1.02 14.30
N VAL A 39 -1.78 -0.96 13.39
CA VAL A 39 -1.45 -2.08 12.52
C VAL A 39 0.06 -2.36 12.60
N PRO A 40 0.48 -3.48 13.22
CA PRO A 40 1.89 -3.84 13.34
C PRO A 40 2.63 -3.89 11.99
N LEU A 41 1.92 -4.20 10.90
CA LEU A 41 2.47 -4.21 9.54
C LEU A 41 2.86 -2.81 9.00
N LEU A 42 2.40 -1.72 9.62
CA LEU A 42 2.63 -0.34 9.18
C LEU A 42 3.74 0.37 9.99
N GLN A 43 4.21 -0.21 11.09
CA GLN A 43 5.15 0.43 12.01
C GLN A 43 6.50 0.82 11.37
N ASP A 44 6.96 0.07 10.38
CA ASP A 44 8.23 0.33 9.65
C ASP A 44 8.00 0.76 8.20
N ARG A 45 6.83 1.32 7.88
CA ARG A 45 6.43 1.69 6.52
C ARG A 45 6.22 3.20 6.43
N PRO A 46 7.27 3.99 6.13
CA PRO A 46 7.16 5.44 6.01
C PRO A 46 6.41 5.84 4.73
N LEU A 47 6.15 7.13 4.58
CA LEU A 47 5.73 7.69 3.30
C LEU A 47 6.85 7.57 2.26
N LEU A 48 6.48 7.54 0.98
CA LEU A 48 7.43 7.59 -0.13
C LEU A 48 7.64 9.05 -0.51
N GLU A 49 8.76 9.64 -0.09
CA GLU A 49 9.09 11.06 -0.35
C GLU A 49 7.99 12.02 0.14
N GLY A 50 7.37 11.71 1.28
CA GLY A 50 6.25 12.51 1.82
C GLY A 50 4.90 12.27 1.14
N ARG A 51 4.81 11.33 0.19
CA ARG A 51 3.57 10.94 -0.49
C ARG A 51 3.04 9.59 0.01
N PRO A 52 1.73 9.34 -0.12
CA PRO A 52 1.16 8.02 0.15
C PRO A 52 1.87 6.92 -0.63
N ALA A 53 2.09 5.78 0.01
CA ALA A 53 2.91 4.70 -0.52
C ALA A 53 2.21 3.35 -0.39
N ALA A 54 2.25 2.56 -1.46
CA ALA A 54 1.80 1.18 -1.48
C ALA A 54 2.98 0.21 -1.45
N TYR A 55 2.88 -0.78 -0.56
CA TYR A 55 3.85 -1.84 -0.32
C TYR A 55 3.25 -3.20 -0.67
N VAL A 56 3.84 -3.85 -1.68
CA VAL A 56 3.45 -5.19 -2.11
C VAL A 56 4.48 -6.18 -1.56
N CYS A 57 4.03 -7.18 -0.80
CA CYS A 57 4.90 -8.20 -0.22
C CYS A 57 4.42 -9.60 -0.62
N ARG A 58 5.35 -10.45 -1.07
CA ARG A 58 5.15 -11.83 -1.51
C ARG A 58 6.19 -12.71 -0.82
N GLY A 59 5.75 -13.76 -0.12
CA GLY A 59 6.65 -14.73 0.52
C GLY A 59 7.70 -14.11 1.45
N PHE A 60 7.28 -13.22 2.36
CA PHE A 60 8.16 -12.48 3.30
C PHE A 60 9.12 -11.45 2.67
N THR A 61 9.11 -11.28 1.35
CA THR A 61 9.86 -10.21 0.67
C THR A 61 8.91 -9.12 0.20
N CYS A 62 9.32 -7.85 0.34
CA CYS A 62 8.55 -6.71 -0.17
C CYS A 62 9.27 -6.08 -1.35
N ASP A 63 8.51 -5.72 -2.38
CA ASP A 63 9.00 -4.90 -3.48
C ASP A 63 9.24 -3.46 -3.02
N ALA A 64 9.96 -2.68 -3.83
CA ALA A 64 10.07 -1.25 -3.62
C ALA A 64 8.67 -0.61 -3.56
N PRO A 65 8.40 0.31 -2.61
CA PRO A 65 7.11 1.00 -2.52
C PRO A 65 6.84 1.84 -3.77
N THR A 66 5.55 2.11 -4.04
CA THR A 66 5.12 3.00 -5.11
C THR A 66 4.02 3.94 -4.65
N ALA A 67 4.06 5.20 -5.10
CA ALA A 67 2.96 6.16 -4.96
C ALA A 67 2.06 6.18 -6.21
N ASP A 68 2.40 5.39 -7.23
CA ASP A 68 1.71 5.34 -8.52
C ASP A 68 0.76 4.13 -8.60
N VAL A 69 -0.48 4.39 -9.05
CA VAL A 69 -1.58 3.43 -9.15
C VAL A 69 -1.37 2.40 -10.28
N GLU A 70 -0.84 2.83 -11.42
CA GLU A 70 -0.57 1.94 -12.56
C GLU A 70 0.58 1.00 -12.21
N ALA A 71 1.64 1.52 -11.60
CA ALA A 71 2.76 0.72 -11.11
C ALA A 71 2.31 -0.27 -10.03
N LEU A 72 1.39 0.14 -9.14
CA LEU A 72 0.80 -0.76 -8.14
C LEU A 72 0.00 -1.89 -8.81
N THR A 73 -0.84 -1.56 -9.77
CA THR A 73 -1.68 -2.54 -10.47
C THR A 73 -0.83 -3.56 -11.22
N ALA A 74 0.23 -3.11 -11.90
CA ALA A 74 1.20 -4.00 -12.55
C ALA A 74 1.87 -4.96 -11.57
N LYS A 75 2.25 -4.48 -10.37
CA LYS A 75 2.83 -5.33 -9.30
C LYS A 75 1.84 -6.33 -8.71
N LEU A 76 0.54 -6.11 -8.83
CA LEU A 76 -0.49 -7.00 -8.29
C LEU A 76 -1.08 -7.97 -9.34
N GLY A 77 -0.95 -7.64 -10.62
CA GLY A 77 -1.43 -8.47 -11.74
C GLY A 77 -0.45 -9.53 -12.26
N GLY A 78 0.74 -9.62 -11.67
CA GLY A 78 1.77 -10.63 -11.99
C GLY A 78 1.71 -11.87 -11.13
#